data_AF-A0A8T2SUE5-F1
#
_entry.id   AF-A0A8T2SUE5-F1
#
_cell.length_a   1.000
_cell.length_b   1.000
_cell.length_c   1.000
_cell.angle_alpha   90.00
_cell.angle_beta   90.00
_cell.angle_gamma   90.00
#
_symmetry.space_group_name_H-M   'P 1'
#
loop_
_entity.id
_entity.type
_entity.pdbx_description
1 polymer ?
#
loop_
_entity_poly.entity_id
_entity_poly.type
_entity_poly.pdbx_seq_one_letter_code
_entity_poly.pdbx_strand_id
1 'polypeptide(L)'
;MSLRARYGTNTIRNAVHGSSSREEAMREISFFFPTVVRDPPPDAVSSKEYFDKHLRGTLLKGLTALAKAKPHNDPLQVITWLATWLQENNPNKPLVDGARLVVGLH
;
A
#
# COMPACT_ATOMS: atom_id res chain seq x y z
N MET A 1 26.14 -4.87 32.07
CA MET A 1 26.06 -3.46 31.60
C MET A 1 25.22 -3.43 30.33
N SER A 2 24.19 -2.57 30.24
CA SER A 2 23.29 -2.48 29.07
C SER A 2 23.66 -1.34 28.14
N LEU A 3 23.17 -1.36 26.89
CA LEU A 3 23.33 -0.25 25.94
C LEU A 3 22.81 1.07 26.53
N ARG A 4 21.64 1.03 27.18
CA ARG A 4 21.06 2.21 27.85
C ARG A 4 21.92 2.72 29.00
N ALA A 5 22.55 1.84 29.78
CA ALA A 5 23.43 2.24 30.89
C ALA A 5 24.75 2.88 30.41
N ARG A 6 25.22 2.53 29.21
CA ARG A 6 26.47 3.05 28.65
C ARG A 6 26.27 4.32 27.82
N TYR A 7 25.13 4.44 27.14
CA TYR A 7 24.90 5.49 26.13
C TYR A 7 23.68 6.37 26.41
N GLY A 8 22.79 5.99 27.34
CA GLY A 8 21.64 6.79 27.73
C GLY A 8 22.02 7.90 28.72
N THR A 9 21.37 9.06 28.61
CA THR A 9 21.59 10.20 29.51
C THR A 9 20.42 10.46 30.45
N ASN A 10 19.20 10.10 30.04
CA ASN A 10 18.00 10.11 30.87
C ASN A 10 16.92 9.19 30.27
N THR A 11 15.73 9.17 30.85
CA THR A 11 14.62 8.28 30.46
C THR A 11 14.12 8.50 29.03
N ILE A 12 14.17 9.74 28.52
CA ILE A 12 13.75 10.09 27.16
C ILE A 12 14.91 9.88 26.18
N ARG A 13 16.12 10.29 26.58
CA ARG A 13 17.36 10.14 25.79
C ARG A 13 18.06 8.84 26.18
N ASN A 14 17.38 7.73 25.93
CA ASN A 14 17.82 6.38 26.30
C ASN A 14 18.69 5.70 25.22
N ALA A 15 19.12 6.44 24.19
CA ALA A 15 19.92 6.03 23.04
C ALA A 15 19.28 5.02 22.06
N VAL A 16 18.40 4.12 22.54
CA VAL A 16 17.80 3.06 21.71
C VAL A 16 16.32 2.87 22.02
N HIS A 17 15.51 2.87 20.95
CA HIS A 17 14.12 2.45 20.93
C HIS A 17 14.00 1.03 20.36
N GLY A 18 13.03 0.28 20.85
CA GLY A 18 12.65 -1.02 20.32
C GLY A 18 11.17 -1.25 20.58
N SER A 19 10.47 -1.84 19.63
CA SER A 19 9.04 -2.11 19.72
C SER A 19 8.75 -3.09 20.86
N SER A 20 7.59 -2.95 21.52
CA SER A 20 7.25 -3.76 22.69
C SER A 20 6.51 -5.05 22.36
N SER A 21 5.95 -5.16 21.15
CA SER A 21 5.30 -6.37 20.63
C SER A 21 5.65 -6.62 19.16
N ARG A 22 5.32 -7.81 18.67
CA ARG A 22 5.48 -8.17 17.26
C ARG A 22 4.63 -7.27 16.36
N GLU A 23 3.41 -6.98 16.75
CA GLU A 23 2.45 -6.14 16.03
C GLU A 23 2.97 -4.70 15.94
N GLU A 24 3.55 -4.18 17.03
CA GLU A 24 4.20 -2.88 17.02
C GLU A 24 5.42 -2.85 16.11
N ALA A 25 6.26 -3.88 16.18
CA ALA A 25 7.42 -4.00 15.30
C ALA A 25 6.99 -4.01 13.82
N MET A 26 5.98 -4.80 13.46
CA MET A 26 5.46 -4.87 12.08
C MET A 26 4.91 -3.53 11.60
N ARG A 27 4.21 -2.80 12.47
CA ARG A 27 3.69 -1.45 12.17
C ARG A 27 4.83 -0.45 11.99
N GLU A 28 5.79 -0.41 12.91
CA GLU A 28 6.93 0.51 12.88
C GLU A 28 7.83 0.22 11.66
N ILE A 29 8.10 -1.04 11.35
CA ILE A 29 8.83 -1.44 10.15
C ILE A 29 8.10 -0.97 8.89
N SER A 30 6.78 -1.19 8.80
CA SER A 30 5.99 -0.77 7.63
C SER A 30 5.95 0.75 7.48
N PHE A 31 6.08 1.50 8.58
CA PHE A 31 6.14 2.96 8.59
C PHE A 31 7.49 3.49 8.09
N PHE A 32 8.60 2.99 8.63
CA PHE A 32 9.95 3.47 8.26
C PHE A 32 10.48 2.87 6.96
N PHE A 33 10.09 1.63 6.63
CA PHE A 33 10.60 0.87 5.50
C PHE A 33 9.43 0.28 4.67
N PRO A 34 8.68 1.12 3.95
CA PRO A 34 7.43 0.72 3.29
C PRO A 34 7.61 -0.33 2.17
N THR A 35 8.84 -0.52 1.68
CA THR A 35 9.17 -1.48 0.62
C THR A 35 9.68 -2.82 1.13
N VAL A 36 9.80 -3.01 2.45
CA VAL A 36 10.25 -4.27 3.04
C VAL A 36 9.14 -5.32 2.95
N VAL A 37 9.52 -6.52 2.49
CA VAL A 37 8.61 -7.66 2.40
C VAL A 37 8.27 -8.14 3.81
N ARG A 38 6.97 -8.30 4.09
CA ARG A 38 6.48 -8.85 5.36
C ARG A 38 6.47 -10.38 5.31
N ASP A 39 7.03 -11.00 6.34
CA ASP A 39 7.12 -12.46 6.50
C ASP A 39 6.54 -12.88 7.88
N PRO A 40 5.64 -13.88 7.96
CA PRO A 40 4.99 -14.57 6.84
C PRO A 40 4.07 -13.63 6.03
N PRO A 41 3.81 -13.96 4.76
CA PRO A 41 2.74 -13.30 4.03
C PRO A 41 1.41 -13.45 4.78
N PRO A 42 0.46 -12.53 4.59
CA PRO A 42 -0.85 -12.62 5.23
C PRO A 42 -1.53 -13.95 4.93
N ASP A 43 -2.25 -14.50 5.90
CA ASP A 43 -3.07 -15.69 5.68
C ASP A 43 -4.24 -15.43 4.72
N ALA A 44 -4.94 -16.49 4.33
CA ALA A 44 -6.07 -16.40 3.41
C ALA A 44 -7.20 -15.51 3.94
N VAL A 45 -7.41 -15.47 5.26
CA VAL A 45 -8.47 -14.68 5.91
C VAL A 45 -8.14 -13.19 5.80
N SER A 46 -6.94 -12.82 6.22
CA SER A 46 -6.41 -11.45 6.18
C SER A 46 -6.30 -10.92 4.75
N SER A 47 -5.90 -11.78 3.81
CA SER A 47 -5.81 -11.43 2.38
C SER A 47 -7.20 -11.13 1.81
N LYS A 48 -8.20 -11.96 2.13
CA LYS A 48 -9.58 -11.75 1.71
C LYS A 48 -10.17 -10.48 2.33
N GLU A 49 -9.95 -10.26 3.61
CA GLU A 49 -10.43 -9.06 4.31
C GLU A 49 -9.80 -7.79 3.72
N TYR A 50 -8.50 -7.82 3.40
CA TYR A 50 -7.83 -6.71 2.72
C TYR A 50 -8.45 -6.44 1.34
N PHE A 51 -8.70 -7.49 0.55
CA PHE A 51 -9.34 -7.37 -0.76
C PHE A 51 -10.74 -6.75 -0.64
N ASP A 52 -11.58 -7.28 0.24
CA ASP A 52 -12.96 -6.82 0.41
C ASP A 52 -13.00 -5.37 0.91
N LYS A 53 -12.10 -4.99 1.82
CA LYS A 53 -12.04 -3.65 2.41
C LYS A 53 -11.45 -2.58 1.49
N HIS A 54 -10.39 -2.90 0.74
CA HIS A 54 -9.61 -1.88 0.02
C HIS A 54 -9.73 -1.95 -1.50
N LEU A 55 -9.98 -3.13 -2.08
CA LEU A 55 -9.88 -3.35 -3.52
C LEU A 55 -11.24 -3.57 -4.18
N ARG A 56 -12.15 -4.31 -3.52
CA ARG A 56 -13.42 -4.78 -4.08
C ARG A 56 -14.25 -3.65 -4.70
N GLY A 57 -14.41 -2.54 -3.98
CA GLY A 57 -15.23 -1.42 -4.43
C GLY A 57 -14.74 -0.82 -5.75
N THR A 58 -13.45 -0.57 -5.88
CA THR A 58 -12.85 0.04 -7.07
C THR A 58 -12.73 -0.96 -8.21
N LEU A 59 -12.29 -2.19 -7.94
CA LEU A 59 -12.16 -3.24 -8.95
C LEU A 59 -13.51 -3.62 -9.56
N LEU A 60 -14.56 -3.75 -8.75
CA LEU A 60 -15.90 -4.07 -9.25
C LEU A 60 -16.41 -2.98 -10.21
N LYS A 61 -16.21 -1.71 -9.86
CA LYS A 61 -16.57 -0.57 -10.73
C LYS A 61 -15.78 -0.60 -12.04
N GLY A 62 -14.46 -0.84 -11.96
CA GLY A 62 -13.59 -0.91 -13.13
C GLY A 62 -13.92 -2.06 -14.07
N LEU A 63 -14.14 -3.26 -13.54
CA LEU A 63 -14.56 -4.43 -14.33
C LEU A 63 -15.95 -4.22 -14.95
N THR A 64 -16.87 -3.59 -14.22
CA THR A 64 -18.18 -3.23 -14.76
C THR A 64 -18.06 -2.22 -15.90
N ALA A 65 -17.20 -1.21 -15.76
CA ALA A 65 -16.93 -0.22 -16.80
C ALA A 65 -16.28 -0.88 -18.04
N LEU A 66 -15.33 -1.79 -17.83
CA LEU A 66 -14.68 -2.55 -18.89
C LEU A 66 -15.68 -3.39 -19.68
N ALA A 67 -16.56 -4.12 -18.99
CA ALA A 67 -17.59 -4.95 -19.61
C ALA A 67 -18.59 -4.14 -20.45
N LYS A 68 -18.88 -2.89 -20.04
CA LYS A 68 -19.74 -1.96 -20.78
C LYS A 68 -19.03 -1.36 -22.00
N ALA A 69 -17.78 -0.94 -21.85
CA ALA A 69 -17.03 -0.24 -22.89
C ALA A 69 -16.59 -1.17 -24.03
N LYS A 70 -16.31 -2.46 -23.73
CA LYS A 70 -15.77 -3.47 -24.67
C LYS A 70 -14.72 -2.86 -25.63
N PRO A 71 -13.67 -2.22 -25.09
CA PRO A 71 -12.86 -1.29 -25.88
C PRO A 71 -12.00 -1.99 -26.95
N HIS A 72 -11.59 -3.24 -26.71
CA HIS A 72 -10.70 -3.99 -27.60
C HIS A 72 -10.95 -5.51 -27.50
N ASN A 73 -10.62 -6.23 -28.59
CA ASN A 73 -10.61 -7.70 -28.62
C ASN A 73 -9.24 -8.29 -28.24
N ASP A 74 -8.20 -7.46 -28.17
CA ASP A 74 -6.86 -7.85 -27.78
C ASP A 74 -6.71 -7.81 -26.23
N PRO A 75 -6.33 -8.93 -25.58
CA PRO A 75 -6.17 -8.99 -24.12
C PRO A 75 -5.22 -7.95 -23.54
N LEU A 76 -4.13 -7.60 -24.22
CA LEU A 76 -3.17 -6.63 -23.71
C LEU A 76 -3.79 -5.23 -23.64
N GLN A 77 -4.50 -4.83 -24.68
CA GLN A 77 -5.21 -3.55 -24.73
C GLN A 77 -6.34 -3.48 -23.69
N VAL A 78 -7.02 -4.60 -23.42
CA VAL A 78 -8.02 -4.71 -22.35
C VAL A 78 -7.40 -4.46 -20.97
N ILE A 79 -6.23 -5.05 -20.70
CA ILE A 79 -5.51 -4.87 -19.42
C ILE A 79 -4.99 -3.43 -19.30
N THR A 80 -4.40 -2.87 -20.37
CA THR A 80 -3.92 -1.49 -20.39
C THR A 80 -5.05 -0.49 -20.16
N TRP A 81 -6.22 -0.73 -20.75
CA TRP A 81 -7.42 0.08 -20.51
C TRP A 81 -7.83 0.04 -19.04
N LEU A 82 -7.91 -1.15 -18.44
CA LEU A 82 -8.30 -1.30 -17.04
C LEU A 82 -7.28 -0.66 -16.10
N ALA A 83 -5.98 -0.80 -16.38
CA ALA A 83 -4.92 -0.16 -15.62
C ALA A 83 -5.06 1.36 -15.62
N THR A 84 -5.32 1.96 -16.79
CA THR A 84 -5.54 3.40 -16.94
C THR A 84 -6.79 3.84 -16.16
N TRP A 85 -7.90 3.09 -16.30
CA TRP A 85 -9.13 3.37 -15.57
C TRP A 85 -8.91 3.33 -14.04
N LEU A 86 -8.17 2.35 -13.53
CA LEU A 86 -7.87 2.23 -12.10
C LEU A 86 -7.00 3.39 -11.58
N GLN A 87 -6.04 3.86 -12.38
CA GLN A 87 -5.22 5.01 -12.02
C GLN A 87 -6.06 6.30 -11.93
N GLU A 88 -7.04 6.45 -12.81
CA GLU A 88 -7.92 7.62 -12.87
C GLU A 88 -9.04 7.60 -11.82
N ASN A 89 -9.42 6.41 -11.34
CA ASN A 89 -10.49 6.21 -10.37
C ASN A 89 -9.97 5.74 -9.01
N ASN A 90 -8.74 6.10 -8.65
CA ASN A 90 -8.14 5.68 -7.38
C ASN A 90 -8.64 6.55 -6.20
N PRO A 91 -9.41 6.01 -5.24
CA PRO A 91 -9.92 6.77 -4.10
C PRO A 91 -8.83 7.28 -3.15
N ASN A 92 -7.63 6.68 -3.18
CA ASN A 92 -6.51 7.06 -2.32
C ASN A 92 -5.60 8.13 -2.93
N LYS A 93 -5.86 8.55 -4.18
CA LYS A 93 -5.08 9.59 -4.86
C LYS A 93 -6.01 10.62 -5.49
N PRO A 94 -6.61 11.52 -4.67
CA PRO A 94 -7.49 12.56 -5.18
C PRO A 94 -6.74 13.49 -6.13
N LEU A 95 -7.45 14.01 -7.13
CA LEU A 95 -6.91 15.02 -8.03
C LEU A 95 -6.74 16.34 -7.27
N VAL A 96 -5.52 16.83 -7.17
CA VAL A 96 -5.21 18.16 -6.64
C VAL A 96 -4.92 19.07 -7.83
N ASP A 97 -5.73 20.10 -8.03
CA ASP A 97 -5.55 21.16 -9.05
C ASP A 97 -5.46 20.72 -10.53
N GLY A 98 -6.13 19.62 -10.93
CA GLY A 98 -6.19 19.20 -12.34
C GLY A 98 -4.84 18.77 -12.95
N ALA A 99 -3.75 18.87 -12.19
CA ALA A 99 -2.43 18.39 -12.57
C ALA A 99 -2.26 16.96 -12.07
N ARG A 100 -2.29 16.02 -13.01
CA ARG A 100 -1.82 14.65 -12.78
C ARG A 100 -0.37 14.76 -12.34
N LEU A 101 -0.02 14.34 -11.11
CA LEU A 101 1.34 13.91 -10.81
C LEU A 101 1.59 12.65 -11.64
N VAL A 102 1.91 12.88 -12.92
CA VAL A 102 2.62 11.93 -13.76
C VAL A 102 3.91 11.66 -13.02
N VAL A 103 3.97 10.50 -12.36
CA VAL A 103 5.25 9.92 -12.01
C VAL A 103 5.85 9.54 -13.36
N GLY A 104 6.55 10.52 -13.96
CA GLY A 104 7.28 10.34 -15.20
C GLY A 104 8.27 9.22 -14.98
N LEU A 105 8.10 8.14 -15.73
CA LEU A 105 9.20 7.25 -16.05
C LEU A 105 10.19 8.08 -16.87
N HIS A 106 11.32 8.41 -16.26
CA HIS A 106 12.60 8.58 -16.96
C HIS A 106 13.47 7.39 -16.54
#